data_AF-A0A1G1DCK1-F1
#
_entry.id   AF-A0A1G1DCK1-F1
#
_cell.length_a   1.000
_cell.length_b   1.000
_cell.length_c   1.000
_cell.angle_alpha   90.00
_cell.angle_beta   90.00
_cell.angle_gamma   90.00
#
_symmetry.space_group_name_H-M   'P 1'
#
loop_
_entity.id
_entity.type
_entity.pdbx_description
1 polymer ?
#
loop_
_entity_poly.entity_id
_entity_poly.type
_entity_poly.pdbx_seq_one_letter_code
_entity_poly.pdbx_strand_id
1 'polypeptide(L)'
;MKIKKVFRVLAVFFLALVFSGISSISSAEEAGIGEKFIDALESNNEPEMKAIVKNNKDDIPGEVKALVEYAMAGEAEPDKRDYFLNIAGVMATIYDKEFKDDRLQKFVIANINSMEKKAEKKTEKKASSADKIKEELVNLGKGEWIVTNFKVDNVNDIKVEIGFKVSGDSASAKNVSFADSKKAKEIILKYIPNAKGRIDWMSGGMGMKAVLLE
;
A
#
# COMPACT_ATOMS: atom_id res chain seq x y z
N MET A 1 -29.35 32.33 -28.72
CA MET A 1 -28.29 32.16 -29.73
C MET A 1 -26.96 31.96 -29.00
N LYS A 2 -26.30 30.82 -29.22
CA LYS A 2 -24.86 30.45 -29.01
C LYS A 2 -24.05 31.33 -28.02
N ILE A 3 -23.40 30.80 -26.97
CA ILE A 3 -22.21 29.93 -27.05
C ILE A 3 -22.07 29.11 -25.74
N LYS A 4 -21.89 27.79 -25.92
CA LYS A 4 -21.52 26.80 -24.90
C LYS A 4 -19.99 26.76 -24.77
N LYS A 5 -19.53 26.19 -23.65
CA LYS A 5 -18.17 25.66 -23.38
C LYS A 5 -17.17 26.73 -22.97
N VAL A 6 -16.73 26.72 -21.70
CA VAL A 6 -15.31 26.77 -21.27
C VAL A 6 -15.15 26.59 -19.73
N PHE A 7 -16.16 26.78 -18.88
CA PHE A 7 -16.01 26.59 -17.42
C PHE A 7 -16.12 25.11 -16.94
N ARG A 8 -15.34 24.20 -17.53
CA ARG A 8 -15.33 22.76 -17.19
C ARG A 8 -14.03 22.26 -16.54
N VAL A 9 -13.18 23.14 -16.03
CA VAL A 9 -11.80 22.77 -15.64
C VAL A 9 -11.40 23.17 -14.20
N LEU A 10 -12.30 23.66 -13.35
CA LEU A 10 -11.97 24.08 -11.97
C LEU A 10 -12.89 23.45 -10.92
N ALA A 11 -13.10 22.13 -11.00
CA ALA A 11 -13.61 21.30 -9.90
C ALA A 11 -12.57 20.21 -9.52
N VAL A 12 -11.29 20.58 -9.67
CA VAL A 12 -10.11 19.87 -9.19
C VAL A 12 -9.29 20.96 -8.50
N PHE A 13 -8.85 20.74 -7.26
CA PHE A 13 -8.22 21.71 -6.34
C PHE A 13 -9.17 22.74 -5.68
N PHE A 14 -9.80 22.40 -4.56
CA PHE A 14 -10.03 23.39 -3.49
C PHE A 14 -10.23 22.73 -2.12
N LEU A 15 -9.19 22.04 -1.64
CA LEU A 15 -8.93 21.93 -0.20
C LEU A 15 -7.67 22.75 0.12
N ALA A 16 -7.76 24.06 -0.06
CA ALA A 16 -6.87 25.02 0.59
C ALA A 16 -7.43 26.43 0.38
N LEU A 17 -8.16 26.94 1.38
CA LEU A 17 -7.94 28.29 1.89
C LEU A 17 -8.81 28.49 3.13
N VAL A 18 -8.14 28.43 4.28
CA VAL A 18 -8.58 29.06 5.51
C VAL A 18 -8.69 30.57 5.23
N PHE A 19 -9.87 31.16 5.40
CA PHE A 19 -10.13 32.32 6.29
C PHE A 19 -11.42 33.05 5.92
N SER A 20 -12.19 33.32 6.98
CA SER A 20 -13.05 34.49 7.19
C SER A 20 -14.29 34.68 6.33
N GLY A 21 -15.44 34.44 6.97
CA GLY A 21 -16.46 35.48 7.04
C GLY A 21 -17.74 35.23 6.24
N ILE A 22 -18.70 34.60 6.91
CA ILE A 22 -20.15 34.86 6.86
C ILE A 22 -20.78 34.93 5.45
N SER A 23 -21.42 33.84 5.06
CA SER A 23 -22.85 33.85 4.70
C SER A 23 -23.35 32.41 4.70
N SER A 24 -24.11 32.10 5.75
CA SER A 24 -24.89 30.90 5.93
C SER A 24 -25.89 30.73 4.79
N ILE A 25 -25.49 30.00 3.75
CA ILE A 25 -26.41 29.37 2.81
C ILE A 25 -26.43 27.90 3.20
N SER A 26 -27.40 27.56 4.06
CA SER A 26 -27.82 26.19 4.30
C SER A 26 -28.44 25.65 3.02
N SER A 27 -27.60 25.29 2.05
CA SER A 27 -27.97 24.29 1.05
C SER A 27 -27.83 22.96 1.77
N ALA A 28 -28.96 22.36 2.16
CA ALA A 28 -28.97 20.93 2.44
C ALA A 28 -28.63 20.25 1.11
N GLU A 29 -27.34 20.08 0.87
CA GLU A 29 -26.79 19.36 -0.26
C GLU A 29 -27.38 17.95 -0.16
N GLU A 30 -28.23 17.57 -1.11
CA GLU A 30 -28.85 16.25 -1.10
C GLU A 30 -27.73 15.21 -1.13
N ALA A 31 -27.67 14.37 -0.11
CA ALA A 31 -26.66 13.31 0.01
C ALA A 31 -26.55 12.51 -1.31
N GLY A 32 -25.32 12.29 -1.74
CA GLY A 32 -25.01 11.55 -2.96
C GLY A 32 -25.52 10.10 -2.89
N ILE A 33 -25.64 9.42 -4.04
CA ILE A 33 -26.09 8.01 -4.09
C ILE A 33 -25.19 7.12 -3.23
N GLY A 34 -23.87 7.33 -3.30
CA GLY A 34 -22.89 6.61 -2.48
C GLY A 34 -23.11 6.81 -0.99
N GLU A 35 -23.31 8.06 -0.55
CA GLU A 35 -23.54 8.40 0.87
C GLU A 35 -24.83 7.75 1.40
N LYS A 36 -25.94 7.89 0.67
CA LYS A 36 -27.21 7.22 1.02
C LYS A 36 -27.07 5.70 1.10
N PHE A 37 -26.28 5.11 0.20
CA PHE A 37 -26.05 3.68 0.20
C PHE A 37 -25.19 3.24 1.39
N ILE A 38 -24.17 4.02 1.73
CA ILE A 38 -23.31 3.79 2.90
C ILE A 38 -24.14 3.87 4.18
N ASP A 39 -24.96 4.90 4.35
CA ASP A 39 -25.85 5.05 5.52
C ASP A 39 -26.78 3.85 5.68
N ALA A 40 -27.37 3.38 4.58
CA ALA A 40 -28.22 2.20 4.56
C ALA A 40 -27.45 0.92 4.89
N LEU A 41 -26.22 0.76 4.38
CA LEU A 41 -25.35 -0.38 4.67
C LEU A 41 -24.94 -0.41 6.14
N GLU A 42 -24.50 0.72 6.70
CA GLU A 42 -24.09 0.85 8.10
C GLU A 42 -25.26 0.63 9.06
N SER A 43 -26.47 1.02 8.64
CA SER A 43 -27.71 0.76 9.36
C SER A 43 -28.29 -0.65 9.13
N ASN A 44 -27.62 -1.52 8.36
CA ASN A 44 -28.10 -2.84 7.94
C ASN A 44 -29.50 -2.83 7.28
N ASN A 45 -29.84 -1.75 6.58
CA ASN A 45 -31.13 -1.55 5.92
C ASN A 45 -31.12 -2.10 4.48
N GLU A 46 -31.21 -3.43 4.34
CA GLU A 46 -31.23 -4.07 3.02
C GLU A 46 -32.33 -3.59 2.07
N PRO A 47 -33.59 -3.37 2.51
CA PRO A 47 -34.63 -2.83 1.65
C PRO A 47 -34.25 -1.48 1.04
N GLU A 48 -33.63 -0.60 1.83
CA GLU A 48 -33.19 0.72 1.38
C GLU A 48 -32.02 0.63 0.40
N MET A 49 -31.02 -0.21 0.68
CA MET A 49 -29.93 -0.47 -0.28
C MET A 49 -30.46 -0.93 -1.64
N LYS A 50 -31.45 -1.84 -1.65
CA LYS A 50 -32.11 -2.29 -2.89
C LYS A 50 -32.86 -1.16 -3.58
N ALA A 51 -33.60 -0.36 -2.82
CA ALA A 51 -34.35 0.77 -3.37
C ALA A 51 -33.42 1.81 -4.02
N ILE A 52 -32.30 2.13 -3.38
CA ILE A 52 -31.28 3.04 -3.91
C ILE A 52 -30.74 2.51 -5.24
N VAL A 53 -30.31 1.25 -5.30
CA VAL A 53 -29.78 0.65 -6.53
C VAL A 53 -30.82 0.62 -7.65
N LYS A 54 -32.06 0.26 -7.31
CA LYS A 54 -33.15 0.16 -8.27
C LYS A 54 -33.53 1.51 -8.87
N ASN A 55 -33.60 2.54 -8.04
CA ASN A 55 -34.02 3.89 -8.44
C ASN A 55 -32.92 4.65 -9.20
N ASN A 56 -31.66 4.25 -9.08
CA ASN A 56 -30.51 4.95 -9.67
C ASN A 56 -29.74 4.06 -10.66
N LYS A 57 -30.43 3.15 -11.36
CA LYS A 57 -29.82 2.13 -12.24
C LYS A 57 -28.65 2.65 -13.10
N ASP A 58 -28.84 3.78 -13.77
CA ASP A 58 -27.86 4.27 -14.75
C ASP A 58 -26.62 4.90 -14.10
N ASP A 59 -26.72 5.31 -12.83
CA ASP A 59 -25.65 5.98 -12.08
C ASP A 59 -24.82 5.01 -11.23
N ILE A 60 -25.39 3.87 -10.82
CA ILE A 60 -24.69 2.83 -10.03
C ILE A 60 -23.37 2.35 -10.67
N PRO A 61 -23.28 2.10 -12.00
CA PRO A 61 -22.01 1.77 -12.62
C PRO A 61 -20.90 2.82 -12.39
N GLY A 62 -21.27 4.10 -12.42
CA GLY A 62 -20.35 5.21 -12.17
C GLY A 62 -19.86 5.23 -10.73
N GLU A 63 -20.78 5.05 -9.78
CA GLU A 63 -20.49 5.03 -8.35
C GLU A 63 -19.58 3.86 -7.97
N VAL A 64 -19.91 2.64 -8.43
CA VAL A 64 -19.07 1.44 -8.22
C VAL A 64 -17.66 1.65 -8.77
N LYS A 65 -17.55 2.27 -9.95
CA LYS A 65 -16.26 2.56 -10.56
C LYS A 65 -15.46 3.58 -9.73
N ALA A 66 -16.09 4.64 -9.26
CA ALA A 66 -15.44 5.67 -8.44
C ALA A 66 -14.92 5.09 -7.12
N LEU A 67 -15.71 4.25 -6.44
CA LEU A 67 -15.30 3.57 -5.20
C LEU A 67 -14.09 2.66 -5.41
N VAL A 68 -14.10 1.87 -6.49
CA VAL A 68 -12.96 1.01 -6.84
C VAL A 68 -11.73 1.84 -7.20
N GLU A 69 -11.87 2.88 -8.02
CA GLU A 69 -10.75 3.75 -8.38
C GLU A 69 -10.14 4.45 -7.16
N TYR A 70 -10.98 4.93 -6.24
CA TYR A 70 -10.53 5.53 -4.99
C TYR A 70 -9.79 4.54 -4.09
N ALA A 71 -10.32 3.32 -3.93
CA ALA A 71 -9.67 2.27 -3.16
C ALA A 71 -8.29 1.88 -3.75
N MET A 72 -8.20 1.93 -5.09
CA MET A 72 -7.02 1.54 -5.85
C MET A 72 -5.99 2.66 -6.03
N ALA A 73 -6.38 3.93 -5.85
CA ALA A 73 -5.46 5.04 -5.76
C ALA A 73 -4.57 4.80 -4.53
N GLY A 74 -3.28 4.54 -4.75
CA GLY A 74 -2.33 4.03 -3.75
C GLY A 74 -2.06 4.92 -2.52
N GLU A 75 -2.93 5.89 -2.27
CA GLU A 75 -2.97 6.83 -1.16
C GLU A 75 -3.97 6.40 -0.07
N ALA A 76 -4.89 5.47 -0.37
CA ALA A 76 -5.82 4.94 0.63
C ALA A 76 -5.09 4.01 1.64
N GLU A 77 -5.27 4.31 2.93
CA GLU A 77 -4.91 3.41 4.04
C GLU A 77 -5.53 2.02 3.82
N PRO A 78 -4.86 0.92 4.23
CA PRO A 78 -5.35 -0.45 4.00
C PRO A 78 -6.81 -0.64 4.43
N ASP A 79 -7.17 -0.15 5.61
CA ASP A 79 -8.53 -0.30 6.16
C ASP A 79 -9.58 0.46 5.33
N LYS A 80 -9.22 1.65 4.83
CA LYS A 80 -10.10 2.44 3.95
C LYS A 80 -10.28 1.78 2.60
N ARG A 81 -9.23 1.17 2.07
CA ARG A 81 -9.29 0.44 0.80
C ARG A 81 -10.29 -0.72 0.88
N ASP A 82 -10.18 -1.55 1.91
CA ASP A 82 -11.06 -2.70 2.09
C ASP A 82 -12.51 -2.26 2.30
N TYR A 83 -12.72 -1.16 3.04
CA TYR A 83 -14.03 -0.54 3.22
C TYR A 83 -14.68 -0.14 1.89
N PHE A 84 -13.98 0.61 1.03
CA PHE A 84 -14.54 1.05 -0.26
C PHE A 84 -14.76 -0.11 -1.24
N LEU A 85 -13.86 -1.11 -1.25
CA LEU A 85 -14.04 -2.31 -2.07
C LEU A 85 -15.23 -3.15 -1.60
N ASN A 86 -15.47 -3.22 -0.28
CA ASN A 86 -16.64 -3.88 0.27
C ASN A 86 -17.93 -3.18 -0.15
N ILE A 87 -18.02 -1.86 -0.01
CA ILE A 87 -19.20 -1.09 -0.46
C ILE A 87 -19.46 -1.31 -1.96
N ALA A 88 -18.42 -1.19 -2.80
CA ALA A 88 -18.52 -1.42 -4.23
C ALA A 88 -19.00 -2.85 -4.55
N GLY A 89 -18.51 -3.85 -3.81
CA GLY A 89 -18.91 -5.25 -3.96
C GLY A 89 -20.37 -5.52 -3.60
N VAL A 90 -20.85 -4.94 -2.49
CA VAL A 90 -22.25 -5.06 -2.07
C VAL A 90 -23.17 -4.37 -3.08
N MET A 91 -22.84 -3.15 -3.49
CA MET A 91 -23.61 -2.38 -4.47
C MET A 91 -23.70 -3.12 -5.82
N ALA A 92 -22.57 -3.64 -6.31
CA ALA A 92 -22.52 -4.44 -7.54
C ALA A 92 -23.32 -5.75 -7.44
N THR A 93 -23.33 -6.39 -6.26
CA THR A 93 -24.10 -7.62 -6.03
C THR A 93 -25.61 -7.36 -6.03
N ILE A 94 -26.05 -6.26 -5.44
CA ILE A 94 -27.46 -5.86 -5.49
C ILE A 94 -27.85 -5.52 -6.93
N TYR A 95 -27.00 -4.79 -7.66
CA TYR A 95 -27.23 -4.44 -9.06
C TYR A 95 -27.41 -5.70 -9.94
N ASP A 96 -26.54 -6.70 -9.80
CA ASP A 96 -26.69 -7.97 -10.52
C ASP A 96 -28.00 -8.68 -10.15
N LYS A 97 -28.37 -8.73 -8.86
CA LYS A 97 -29.61 -9.38 -8.44
C LYS A 97 -30.86 -8.73 -9.04
N GLU A 98 -30.89 -7.40 -9.07
CA GLU A 98 -32.02 -6.59 -9.57
C GLU A 98 -32.10 -6.57 -11.11
N PHE A 99 -30.96 -6.55 -11.80
CA PHE A 99 -30.91 -6.33 -13.26
C PHE A 99 -30.35 -7.49 -14.08
N LYS A 100 -29.90 -8.56 -13.43
CA LYS A 100 -29.23 -9.73 -14.05
C LYS A 100 -28.01 -9.31 -14.88
N ASP A 101 -27.21 -8.41 -14.31
CA ASP A 101 -26.03 -7.82 -14.93
C ASP A 101 -24.81 -7.93 -14.01
N ASP A 102 -24.03 -8.99 -14.23
CA ASP A 102 -22.86 -9.33 -13.42
C ASP A 102 -21.58 -8.54 -13.77
N ARG A 103 -21.66 -7.61 -14.74
CA ARG A 103 -20.48 -6.89 -15.25
C ARG A 103 -19.80 -6.07 -14.16
N LEU A 104 -20.58 -5.42 -13.29
CA LEU A 104 -20.05 -4.66 -12.16
C LEU A 104 -19.39 -5.57 -11.13
N GLN A 105 -19.98 -6.73 -10.84
CA GLN A 105 -19.41 -7.68 -9.89
C GLN A 105 -18.07 -8.24 -10.41
N LYS A 106 -18.01 -8.63 -11.69
CA LYS A 106 -16.77 -9.05 -12.35
C LYS A 106 -15.71 -7.95 -12.34
N PHE A 107 -16.10 -6.70 -12.55
CA PHE A 107 -15.19 -5.56 -12.48
C PHE A 107 -14.57 -5.40 -11.08
N VAL A 108 -15.38 -5.46 -10.01
CA VAL A 108 -14.88 -5.38 -8.63
C VAL A 108 -13.93 -6.55 -8.32
N ILE A 109 -14.33 -7.79 -8.64
CA ILE A 109 -13.50 -8.99 -8.42
C ILE A 109 -12.17 -8.91 -9.18
N ALA A 110 -12.19 -8.47 -10.44
CA ALA A 110 -10.96 -8.34 -11.23
C ALA A 110 -9.97 -7.36 -10.59
N ASN A 111 -10.46 -6.26 -10.00
CA ASN A 111 -9.62 -5.28 -9.32
C ASN A 111 -9.03 -5.83 -8.02
N ILE A 112 -9.84 -6.52 -7.20
CA ILE A 112 -9.38 -7.22 -5.98
C ILE A 112 -8.26 -8.22 -6.33
N ASN A 113 -8.51 -9.12 -7.27
CA ASN A 113 -7.52 -10.13 -7.70
C ASN A 113 -6.24 -9.50 -8.26
N SER A 114 -6.34 -8.34 -8.91
CA SER A 114 -5.18 -7.63 -9.43
C SER A 114 -4.28 -7.10 -8.31
N MET A 115 -4.86 -6.76 -7.15
CA MET A 115 -4.10 -6.32 -5.98
C MET A 115 -3.38 -7.48 -5.32
N GLU A 116 -4.07 -8.60 -5.10
CA GLU A 116 -3.49 -9.80 -4.49
C GLU A 116 -2.28 -10.26 -5.29
N LYS A 117 -2.41 -10.34 -6.62
CA LYS A 117 -1.28 -10.68 -7.51
C LYS A 117 -0.14 -9.66 -7.47
N LYS A 118 -0.43 -8.37 -7.27
CA LYS A 118 0.61 -7.33 -7.10
C LYS A 118 1.30 -7.47 -5.73
N ALA A 119 0.57 -7.85 -4.69
CA ALA A 119 1.11 -8.10 -3.36
C ALA A 119 1.99 -9.35 -3.36
N GLU A 120 1.52 -10.45 -3.94
CA GLU A 120 2.28 -11.70 -4.12
C GLU A 120 3.58 -11.46 -4.89
N LYS A 121 3.52 -10.78 -6.05
CA LYS A 121 4.74 -10.43 -6.82
C LYS A 121 5.71 -9.54 -6.04
N LYS A 122 5.21 -8.63 -5.19
CA LYS A 122 6.08 -7.82 -4.31
C LYS A 122 6.73 -8.71 -3.25
N THR A 123 6.01 -9.64 -2.66
CA THR A 123 6.52 -10.58 -1.66
C THR A 123 7.55 -11.54 -2.25
N GLU A 124 7.29 -12.11 -3.42
CA GLU A 124 8.23 -12.98 -4.15
C GLU A 124 9.50 -12.22 -4.56
N LYS A 125 9.37 -10.99 -5.06
CA LYS A 125 10.52 -10.15 -5.40
C LYS A 125 11.33 -9.77 -4.16
N LYS A 126 10.68 -9.50 -3.02
CA LYS A 126 11.35 -9.24 -1.73
C LYS A 126 12.09 -10.47 -1.21
N ALA A 127 11.49 -11.66 -1.28
CA ALA A 127 12.13 -12.92 -0.88
C ALA A 127 13.35 -13.26 -1.76
N SER A 128 13.21 -13.17 -3.09
CA SER A 128 14.31 -13.39 -4.04
C SER A 128 15.46 -12.38 -3.87
N SER A 129 15.14 -11.14 -3.47
CA SER A 129 16.14 -10.10 -3.21
C SER A 129 16.87 -10.34 -1.88
N ALA A 130 16.17 -10.79 -0.84
CA ALA A 130 16.76 -11.08 0.46
C ALA A 130 17.82 -12.18 0.38
N ASP A 131 17.56 -13.26 -0.36
CA ASP A 131 18.49 -14.37 -0.47
C ASP A 131 19.75 -13.99 -1.28
N LYS A 132 19.58 -13.22 -2.36
CA LYS A 132 20.72 -12.65 -3.12
C LYS A 132 21.56 -11.68 -2.28
N ILE A 133 20.92 -10.84 -1.47
CA ILE A 133 21.62 -9.93 -0.55
C ILE A 133 22.42 -10.75 0.48
N LYS A 134 21.81 -11.78 1.08
CA LYS A 134 22.51 -12.64 2.05
C LYS A 134 23.73 -13.31 1.42
N GLU A 135 23.59 -13.86 0.21
CA GLU A 135 24.68 -14.50 -0.51
C GLU A 135 25.83 -13.51 -0.80
N GLU A 136 25.53 -12.33 -1.35
CA GLU A 136 26.54 -11.31 -1.64
C GLU A 136 27.21 -10.78 -0.36
N LEU A 137 26.48 -10.64 0.75
CA LEU A 137 27.05 -10.23 2.04
C LEU A 137 27.97 -11.31 2.64
N VAL A 138 27.60 -12.59 2.56
CA VAL A 138 28.45 -13.70 2.99
C VAL A 138 29.72 -13.78 2.14
N ASN A 139 29.61 -13.59 0.82
CA ASN A 139 30.74 -13.56 -0.10
C ASN A 139 31.67 -12.36 0.15
N LEU A 140 31.11 -11.18 0.44
CA LEU A 140 31.88 -10.00 0.86
C LEU A 140 32.66 -10.29 2.14
N GLY A 141 32.04 -10.97 3.11
CA GLY A 141 32.68 -11.47 4.32
C GLY A 141 33.60 -12.68 4.11
N LYS A 142 33.87 -13.07 2.86
CA LYS A 142 34.71 -14.22 2.48
C LYS A 142 34.31 -15.53 3.16
N GLY A 143 33.01 -15.70 3.40
CA GLY A 143 32.44 -16.86 4.09
C GLY A 143 32.54 -16.83 5.62
N GLU A 144 33.21 -15.84 6.19
CA GLU A 144 33.33 -15.64 7.64
C GLU A 144 32.10 -14.96 8.25
N TRP A 145 31.35 -14.21 7.44
CA TRP A 145 30.11 -13.57 7.87
C TRP A 145 28.94 -14.55 7.75
N ILE A 146 27.96 -14.37 8.63
CA ILE A 146 26.65 -15.03 8.54
C ILE A 146 25.56 -14.00 8.80
N VAL A 147 24.59 -13.89 7.89
CA VAL A 147 23.44 -13.03 8.13
C VAL A 147 22.51 -13.74 9.11
N THR A 148 22.49 -13.27 10.36
CA THR A 148 21.71 -13.87 11.45
C THR A 148 20.28 -13.35 11.48
N ASN A 149 20.04 -12.16 10.93
CA ASN A 149 18.73 -11.54 10.87
C ASN A 149 18.61 -10.70 9.61
N PHE A 150 17.49 -10.84 8.90
CA PHE A 150 17.16 -10.03 7.75
C PHE A 150 15.66 -9.74 7.77
N LYS A 151 15.30 -8.55 8.22
CA LYS A 151 13.92 -8.08 8.28
C LYS A 151 13.74 -6.91 7.33
N VAL A 152 12.70 -7.00 6.51
CA VAL A 152 12.25 -5.92 5.62
C VAL A 152 10.80 -5.65 5.95
N ASP A 153 10.51 -4.47 6.48
CA ASP A 153 9.12 -4.07 6.76
C ASP A 153 8.42 -3.56 5.48
N ASN A 154 7.13 -3.27 5.59
CA ASN A 154 6.27 -2.80 4.53
C ASN A 154 6.72 -1.45 3.93
N VAL A 155 7.50 -0.65 4.66
CA VAL A 155 7.97 0.70 4.28
C VAL A 155 9.42 0.71 3.77
N ASN A 156 9.99 -0.45 3.39
CA ASN A 156 11.42 -0.60 3.03
C ASN A 156 12.39 -0.19 4.15
N ASP A 157 11.94 -0.20 5.41
CA ASP A 157 12.83 -0.16 6.56
C ASP A 157 13.44 -1.55 6.75
N ILE A 158 14.76 -1.61 6.81
CA ILE A 158 15.53 -2.84 6.82
C ILE A 158 16.39 -2.89 8.06
N LYS A 159 16.31 -4.03 8.75
CA LYS A 159 17.27 -4.41 9.78
C LYS A 159 18.01 -5.66 9.33
N VAL A 160 19.33 -5.52 9.13
CA VAL A 160 20.22 -6.64 8.84
C VAL A 160 21.19 -6.82 10.01
N GLU A 161 21.26 -8.03 10.56
CA GLU A 161 22.28 -8.39 11.55
C GLU A 161 23.24 -9.42 10.94
N ILE A 162 24.54 -9.14 11.03
CA ILE A 162 25.62 -9.95 10.48
C ILE A 162 26.49 -10.45 11.64
N GLY A 163 26.48 -11.75 11.88
CA GLY A 163 27.38 -12.42 12.80
C GLY A 163 28.69 -12.86 12.12
N PHE A 164 29.63 -13.33 12.94
CA PHE A 164 30.86 -13.97 12.48
C PHE A 164 30.83 -15.45 12.82
N LYS A 165 31.20 -16.31 11.86
CA LYS A 165 31.47 -17.73 12.14
C LYS A 165 32.70 -17.80 13.02
N VAL A 166 32.55 -18.37 14.21
CA VAL A 166 33.65 -18.62 15.14
C VAL A 166 34.27 -19.97 14.78
N SER A 167 35.57 -19.99 14.52
CA SER A 167 36.34 -21.24 14.35
C SER A 167 37.62 -21.15 15.18
N GLY A 168 37.71 -21.94 16.27
CA GLY A 168 38.89 -22.07 17.14
C GLY A 168 38.96 -21.08 18.32
N ASP A 169 39.95 -21.31 19.22
CA ASP A 169 40.23 -20.61 20.50
C ASP A 169 40.62 -19.12 20.38
N SER A 170 40.16 -18.44 19.35
CA SER A 170 40.34 -17.01 19.19
C SER A 170 39.03 -16.41 18.69
N ALA A 171 38.11 -16.21 19.62
CA ALA A 171 37.02 -15.24 19.47
C ALA A 171 37.57 -13.80 19.52
N SER A 172 38.62 -13.52 18.73
CA SER A 172 39.12 -12.18 18.55
C SER A 172 38.07 -11.40 17.77
N ALA A 173 37.68 -10.25 18.30
CA ALA A 173 36.80 -9.29 17.66
C ALA A 173 37.25 -9.05 16.21
N LYS A 174 36.55 -9.63 15.24
CA LYS A 174 36.84 -9.40 13.83
C LYS A 174 36.36 -8.00 13.47
N ASN A 175 37.31 -7.11 13.22
CA ASN A 175 37.01 -5.73 12.84
C ASN A 175 36.46 -5.67 11.41
N VAL A 176 35.38 -4.93 11.23
CA VAL A 176 34.77 -4.67 9.91
C VAL A 176 35.34 -3.38 9.36
N SER A 177 36.06 -3.46 8.24
CA SER A 177 36.66 -2.29 7.62
C SER A 177 35.59 -1.28 7.18
N PHE A 178 35.97 -0.01 7.05
CA PHE A 178 35.08 1.01 6.49
C PHE A 178 34.67 0.66 5.05
N ALA A 179 35.62 0.18 4.24
CA ALA A 179 35.39 -0.20 2.85
C ALA A 179 34.38 -1.35 2.72
N ASP A 180 34.50 -2.38 3.55
CA ASP A 180 33.55 -3.51 3.52
C ASP A 180 32.17 -3.09 4.00
N SER A 181 32.11 -2.23 5.02
CA SER A 181 30.82 -1.70 5.48
C SER A 181 30.11 -0.82 4.43
N LYS A 182 30.89 -0.09 3.61
CA LYS A 182 30.35 0.66 2.47
C LYS A 182 29.82 -0.26 1.37
N LYS A 183 30.60 -1.29 1.01
CA LYS A 183 30.18 -2.30 0.03
C LYS A 183 28.93 -3.06 0.48
N ALA A 184 28.81 -3.37 1.77
CA ALA A 184 27.61 -4.00 2.33
C ALA A 184 26.37 -3.11 2.15
N LYS A 185 26.50 -1.79 2.38
CA LYS A 185 25.44 -0.81 2.06
C LYS A 185 25.10 -0.82 0.57
N GLU A 186 26.10 -0.80 -0.31
CA GLU A 186 25.90 -0.83 -1.77
C GLU A 186 25.18 -2.12 -2.23
N ILE A 187 25.49 -3.28 -1.66
CA ILE A 187 24.80 -4.56 -1.94
C ILE A 187 23.31 -4.45 -1.58
N ILE A 188 22.97 -3.89 -0.42
CA ILE A 188 21.55 -3.75 -0.04
C ILE A 188 20.83 -2.78 -0.98
N LEU A 189 21.43 -1.61 -1.25
CA LEU A 189 20.83 -0.59 -2.11
C LEU A 189 20.72 -1.03 -3.58
N LYS A 190 21.59 -1.93 -4.06
CA LYS A 190 21.49 -2.53 -5.39
C LYS A 190 20.16 -3.28 -5.59
N TYR A 191 19.67 -3.96 -4.56
CA TYR A 191 18.45 -4.77 -4.63
C TYR A 191 17.22 -4.07 -4.05
N ILE A 192 17.43 -3.14 -3.11
CA ILE A 192 16.37 -2.33 -2.49
C ILE A 192 16.82 -0.86 -2.51
N PRO A 193 16.65 -0.15 -3.65
CA PRO A 193 17.22 1.20 -3.87
C PRO A 193 16.78 2.28 -2.90
N ASN A 194 15.62 2.11 -2.27
CA ASN A 194 15.05 3.07 -1.31
C ASN A 194 15.05 2.50 0.12
N ALA A 195 15.97 1.57 0.43
CA ALA A 195 16.09 0.99 1.75
C ALA A 195 16.48 2.06 2.77
N LYS A 196 15.73 2.12 3.87
CA LYS A 196 16.10 2.85 5.09
C LYS A 196 16.43 1.84 6.19
N GLY A 197 17.07 2.28 7.27
CA GLY A 197 17.30 1.43 8.44
C GLY A 197 18.79 1.23 8.71
N ARG A 198 19.21 0.00 9.04
CA ARG A 198 20.60 -0.25 9.47
C ARG A 198 21.12 -1.67 9.27
N ILE A 199 22.44 -1.76 9.18
CA ILE A 199 23.23 -2.99 9.18
C ILE A 199 24.04 -3.03 10.47
N ASP A 200 23.83 -4.06 11.28
CA ASP A 200 24.55 -4.30 12.53
C ASP A 200 25.47 -5.51 12.39
N TRP A 201 26.76 -5.37 12.70
CA TRP A 201 27.67 -6.50 12.87
C TRP A 201 27.76 -6.88 14.33
N MET A 202 27.56 -8.17 14.64
CA MET A 202 27.42 -8.69 15.99
C MET A 202 28.44 -9.81 16.25
N SER A 203 29.05 -9.82 17.44
CA SER A 203 29.93 -10.90 17.90
C SER A 203 29.57 -11.26 19.35
N GLY A 204 29.23 -12.53 19.61
CA GLY A 204 28.87 -12.98 20.96
C GLY A 204 27.71 -12.21 21.62
N GLY A 205 26.79 -11.65 20.82
CA GLY A 205 25.70 -10.80 21.30
C GLY A 205 26.07 -9.32 21.51
N MET A 206 27.33 -8.93 21.31
CA MET A 206 27.80 -7.55 21.38
C MET A 206 27.82 -6.90 19.99
N GLY A 207 27.34 -5.65 19.89
CA GLY A 207 27.41 -4.86 18.67
C GLY A 207 28.84 -4.39 18.40
N MET A 208 29.39 -4.80 17.26
CA MET A 208 30.75 -4.46 16.83
C MET A 208 30.77 -3.21 15.94
N LYS A 209 29.77 -3.07 15.08
CA LYS A 209 29.64 -1.95 14.14
C LYS A 209 28.18 -1.81 13.71
N ALA A 210 27.75 -0.57 13.49
CA ALA A 210 26.47 -0.26 12.87
C ALA A 210 26.68 0.71 11.70
N VAL A 211 25.92 0.53 10.63
CA VAL A 211 25.86 1.45 9.49
C VAL A 211 24.40 1.74 9.17
N LEU A 212 24.07 3.02 9.00
CA LEU A 212 22.74 3.46 8.61
C LEU A 212 22.56 3.42 7.08
N LEU A 213 21.38 2.95 6.68
CA LEU A 213 20.84 3.06 5.34
C LEU A 213 20.00 4.33 5.32
N GLU A 214 20.45 5.30 4.53
CA GLU A 214 19.83 6.60 4.28
C GLU A 214 19.64 6.72 2.78
#